data_AF-A0A963NFQ7-F1
#
_entry.id   AF-A0A963NFQ7-F1
#
_cell.length_a   1.000
_cell.length_b   1.000
_cell.length_c   1.000
_cell.angle_alpha   90.00
_cell.angle_beta   90.00
_cell.angle_gamma   90.00
#
_symmetry.space_group_name_H-M   'P 1'
#
loop_
_entity.id
_entity.type
_entity.pdbx_description
1 polymer ?
#
loop_
_entity_poly.entity_id
_entity_poly.type
_entity_poly.pdbx_seq_one_letter_code
_entity_poly.pdbx_strand_id
1 'polypeptide(L)'
;DAQSRSEMQQLAEALQVEQALKADRLAELVALCRQLAASDPMEAESRYVETFDRGRSSSLHLFEHVHGDSRDRGPALIDLLQTYERAGLQFSAPELPDHLPVVLEFASTQPPEVACGFLGEMAHILTSLFSALVARGSPYASVIGAILEIAGQQAQAVPVPEEPEIDDSWDEPVAFDGCSTRGQAKPGQPQPLHFVRNPRAPEGASL
;
A
#
# COMPACT_ATOMS: atom_id res chain seq x y z
N ASP A 1 16.71 -10.43 -8.13
CA ASP A 1 17.24 -11.82 -8.22
C ASP A 1 18.78 -11.78 -8.24
N ALA A 2 19.46 -12.87 -8.62
CA ALA A 2 20.94 -12.93 -8.65
C ALA A 2 21.58 -11.87 -9.56
N GLN A 3 20.91 -11.50 -10.66
CA GLN A 3 21.38 -10.44 -11.55
C GLN A 3 21.33 -9.08 -10.82
N SER A 4 20.19 -8.75 -10.20
CA SER A 4 20.06 -7.49 -9.44
C SER A 4 21.11 -7.39 -8.31
N ARG A 5 21.45 -8.50 -7.64
CA ARG A 5 22.50 -8.51 -6.61
C ARG A 5 23.90 -8.23 -7.16
N SER A 6 24.20 -8.71 -8.37
CA SER A 6 25.49 -8.46 -9.02
C SER A 6 25.70 -6.99 -9.39
N GLU A 7 24.61 -6.23 -9.53
CA GLU A 7 24.61 -4.80 -9.86
C GLU A 7 24.63 -3.89 -8.62
N MET A 8 24.51 -4.44 -7.40
CA MET A 8 24.45 -3.65 -6.15
C MET A 8 25.66 -2.73 -5.95
N GLN A 9 26.84 -3.15 -6.38
CA GLN A 9 28.03 -2.30 -6.29
C GLN A 9 27.93 -1.11 -7.26
N GLN A 10 27.49 -1.34 -8.49
CA GLN A 10 27.32 -0.29 -9.49
C GLN A 10 26.22 0.68 -9.06
N LEU A 11 25.14 0.18 -8.45
CA LEU A 11 24.09 1.00 -7.87
C LEU A 11 24.63 1.91 -6.75
N ALA A 12 25.43 1.37 -5.83
CA ALA A 12 26.03 2.16 -4.76
C ALA A 12 26.97 3.26 -5.30
N GLU A 13 27.74 2.96 -6.35
CA GLU A 13 28.60 3.93 -7.03
C GLU A 13 27.78 5.02 -7.73
N ALA A 14 26.71 4.64 -8.44
CA ALA A 14 25.81 5.59 -9.11
C ALA A 14 25.17 6.57 -8.12
N LEU A 15 24.63 6.07 -7.00
CA LEU A 15 24.05 6.89 -5.95
C LEU A 15 25.06 7.89 -5.37
N GLN A 16 26.33 7.50 -5.24
CA GLN A 16 27.39 8.37 -4.74
C GLN A 16 27.77 9.48 -5.72
N VAL A 17 27.72 9.20 -7.02
CA VAL A 17 28.00 10.18 -8.08
C VAL A 17 26.87 11.19 -8.21
N GLU A 18 25.62 10.72 -8.13
CA GLU A 18 24.44 11.55 -8.37
C GLU A 18 24.22 12.60 -7.26
N GLN A 19 24.56 12.27 -6.01
CA GLN A 19 24.44 13.17 -4.83
C GLN A 19 23.05 13.81 -4.68
N ALA A 20 21.99 13.14 -5.13
CA ALA A 20 20.61 13.60 -5.00
C ALA A 20 20.06 13.53 -3.56
N LEU A 21 20.77 12.86 -2.65
CA LEU A 21 20.35 12.58 -1.28
C LEU A 21 21.29 13.19 -0.25
N LYS A 22 20.80 13.35 0.98
CA LYS A 22 21.64 13.77 2.12
C LYS A 22 22.74 12.73 2.38
N ALA A 23 23.87 13.20 2.90
CA ALA A 23 25.04 12.35 3.16
C ALA A 23 24.72 11.14 4.07
N ASP A 24 23.93 11.35 5.12
CA ASP A 24 23.55 10.28 6.05
C ASP A 24 22.70 9.21 5.36
N ARG A 25 21.70 9.63 4.58
CA ARG A 25 20.83 8.74 3.81
C ARG A 25 21.60 7.95 2.76
N LEU A 26 22.49 8.62 2.04
CA LEU A 26 23.37 7.99 1.06
C LEU A 26 24.26 6.93 1.71
N ALA A 27 24.83 7.21 2.88
CA ALA A 27 25.66 6.25 3.61
C ALA A 27 24.87 5.00 4.01
N GLU A 28 23.63 5.15 4.48
CA GLU A 28 22.74 4.03 4.80
C GLU A 28 22.41 3.17 3.57
N LEU A 29 22.07 3.79 2.44
CA LEU A 29 21.78 3.07 1.19
C LEU A 29 23.00 2.29 0.68
N VAL A 30 24.18 2.90 0.75
CA VAL A 30 25.44 2.24 0.39
C VAL A 30 25.72 1.05 1.31
N ALA A 31 25.45 1.19 2.61
CA ALA A 31 25.56 0.08 3.57
C ALA A 31 24.59 -1.05 3.25
N LEU A 32 23.33 -0.73 2.91
CA LEU A 32 22.33 -1.71 2.49
C LEU A 32 22.76 -2.44 1.21
N CYS A 33 23.24 -1.73 0.18
CA CYS A 33 23.73 -2.34 -1.05
C CYS A 33 24.86 -3.33 -0.78
N ARG A 34 25.83 -2.95 0.07
CA ARG A 34 26.94 -3.84 0.47
C ARG A 34 26.44 -5.06 1.24
N GLN A 35 25.51 -4.87 2.16
CA GLN A 35 24.91 -5.98 2.92
C GLN A 35 24.20 -6.97 1.99
N LEU A 36 23.41 -6.47 1.03
CA LEU A 36 22.71 -7.31 0.05
C LEU A 36 23.66 -8.04 -0.89
N ALA A 37 24.74 -7.39 -1.32
CA ALA A 37 25.77 -8.01 -2.15
C ALA A 37 26.55 -9.12 -1.43
N ALA A 38 26.76 -8.97 -0.11
CA ALA A 38 27.50 -9.94 0.69
C ALA A 38 26.63 -11.05 1.32
N SER A 39 25.30 -10.91 1.28
CA SER A 39 24.36 -11.89 1.84
C SER A 39 24.31 -13.16 0.99
N ASP A 40 24.04 -14.31 1.63
CA ASP A 40 23.61 -15.49 0.88
C ASP A 40 22.31 -15.16 0.09
N PRO A 41 22.20 -15.61 -1.17
CA PRO A 41 21.01 -15.42 -2.00
C PRO A 41 19.69 -15.74 -1.33
N MET A 42 19.60 -16.90 -0.70
CA MET A 42 18.37 -17.43 -0.13
C MET A 42 18.05 -16.70 1.17
N GLU A 43 19.06 -16.33 1.97
CA GLU A 43 18.86 -15.48 3.15
C GLU A 43 18.37 -14.07 2.77
N ALA A 44 18.92 -13.48 1.70
CA ALA A 44 18.50 -12.16 1.23
C ALA A 44 17.04 -12.18 0.74
N GLU A 45 16.66 -13.20 -0.03
CA GLU A 45 15.30 -13.39 -0.53
C GLU A 45 14.33 -13.69 0.62
N SER A 46 14.69 -14.56 1.55
CA SER A 46 13.88 -14.86 2.74
C SER A 46 13.65 -13.61 3.59
N ARG A 47 14.69 -12.80 3.82
CA ARG A 47 14.56 -11.56 4.59
C ARG A 47 13.66 -10.55 3.90
N TYR A 48 13.72 -10.47 2.57
CA TYR A 48 12.85 -9.59 1.79
C TYR A 48 11.39 -9.99 1.96
N VAL A 49 11.05 -11.27 1.73
CA VAL A 49 9.69 -11.82 1.91
C VAL A 49 9.22 -11.64 3.35
N GLU A 50 10.07 -11.91 4.33
CA GLU A 50 9.73 -11.71 5.75
C GLU A 50 9.48 -10.24 6.10
N THR A 51 10.12 -9.31 5.39
CA THR A 51 9.93 -7.89 5.62
C THR A 51 8.65 -7.39 4.97
N PHE A 52 8.41 -7.70 3.70
CA PHE A 52 7.38 -7.04 2.89
C PHE A 52 6.09 -7.86 2.72
N ASP A 53 6.15 -9.19 2.88
CA ASP A 53 4.99 -10.07 2.65
C ASP A 53 4.35 -10.56 3.96
N ARG A 54 4.92 -10.19 5.11
CA ARG A 54 4.40 -10.52 6.45
C ARG A 54 3.81 -9.29 7.14
N GLY A 55 2.51 -9.10 6.94
CA GLY A 55 1.71 -8.04 7.55
C GLY A 55 1.44 -6.89 6.59
N ARG A 56 0.43 -6.07 6.91
CA ARG A 56 0.00 -4.97 6.02
C ARG A 56 0.89 -3.74 6.24
N SER A 57 1.42 -3.56 7.45
CA SER A 57 2.22 -2.39 7.88
C SER A 57 3.51 -2.21 7.09
N SER A 58 4.06 -3.29 6.55
CA SER A 58 5.24 -3.28 5.71
C SER A 58 4.97 -3.67 4.26
N SER A 59 3.71 -3.84 3.85
CA SER A 59 3.35 -4.17 2.47
C SER A 59 3.81 -3.08 1.49
N LEU A 60 4.28 -3.49 0.31
CA LEU A 60 4.64 -2.58 -0.78
C LEU A 60 3.45 -2.20 -1.66
N HIS A 61 2.26 -2.72 -1.41
CA HIS A 61 1.03 -2.31 -2.08
C HIS A 61 0.44 -1.09 -1.36
N LEU A 62 0.68 0.10 -1.93
CA LEU A 62 0.41 1.36 -1.24
C LEU A 62 -1.07 1.51 -0.85
N PHE A 63 -2.00 1.04 -1.68
CA PHE A 63 -3.43 1.21 -1.38
C PHE A 63 -3.94 0.25 -0.31
N GLU A 64 -3.19 -0.81 0.03
CA GLU A 64 -3.53 -1.67 1.17
C GLU A 64 -3.51 -0.88 2.49
N HIS A 65 -2.59 0.07 2.64
CA HIS A 65 -2.45 0.91 3.84
C HIS A 65 -3.62 1.87 4.05
N VAL A 66 -4.31 2.26 2.97
CA VAL A 66 -5.40 3.25 3.00
C VAL A 66 -6.75 2.57 2.97
N HIS A 67 -6.90 1.56 2.10
CA HIS A 67 -8.18 0.95 1.77
C HIS A 67 -8.32 -0.48 2.28
N GLY A 68 -7.23 -1.17 2.66
CA GLY A 68 -7.24 -2.58 2.99
C GLY A 68 -7.99 -3.42 1.93
N ASP A 69 -8.93 -4.24 2.39
CA ASP A 69 -9.83 -5.04 1.54
C ASP A 69 -11.15 -4.30 1.18
N SER A 70 -11.20 -2.98 1.38
CA SER A 70 -12.41 -2.21 1.06
C SER A 70 -12.67 -2.13 -0.44
N ARG A 71 -13.94 -1.89 -0.78
CA ARG A 71 -14.38 -1.71 -2.15
C ARG A 71 -13.79 -0.47 -2.84
N ASP A 72 -13.22 0.44 -2.06
CA ASP A 72 -12.64 1.70 -2.54
C ASP A 72 -11.27 1.49 -3.18
N ARG A 73 -10.62 0.34 -2.93
CA ARG A 73 -9.33 -0.01 -3.55
C ARG A 73 -9.42 -0.11 -5.07
N GLY A 74 -10.50 -0.70 -5.61
CA GLY A 74 -10.69 -0.90 -7.04
C GLY A 74 -10.69 0.42 -7.83
N PRO A 75 -11.54 1.40 -7.47
CA PRO A 75 -11.52 2.74 -8.06
C PRO A 75 -10.15 3.43 -7.99
N ALA A 76 -9.46 3.37 -6.84
CA ALA A 76 -8.13 3.97 -6.70
C ALA A 76 -7.10 3.37 -7.68
N LEU A 77 -7.12 2.05 -7.88
CA LEU A 77 -6.26 1.38 -8.87
C LEU A 77 -6.54 1.85 -10.30
N ILE A 78 -7.81 2.07 -10.64
CA ILE A 78 -8.22 2.58 -11.96
C ILE A 78 -7.72 4.01 -12.16
N ASP A 79 -7.86 4.87 -11.15
CA ASP A 79 -7.41 6.27 -11.22
C ASP A 79 -5.88 6.36 -11.37
N LEU A 80 -5.14 5.46 -10.72
CA LEU A 80 -3.70 5.35 -10.87
C LEU A 80 -3.29 4.88 -12.27
N LEU A 81 -3.98 3.87 -12.83
CA LEU A 81 -3.75 3.42 -14.22
C LEU A 81 -3.99 4.55 -15.22
N GLN A 82 -5.07 5.31 -15.05
CA GLN A 82 -5.34 6.48 -15.90
C GLN A 82 -4.24 7.53 -15.79
N THR A 83 -3.60 7.66 -14.63
CA THR A 83 -2.46 8.58 -14.44
C THR A 83 -1.25 8.11 -15.25
N TYR A 84 -0.97 6.81 -15.27
CA TYR A 84 0.08 6.23 -16.13
C TYR A 84 -0.23 6.43 -17.63
N GLU A 85 -1.46 6.15 -18.04
CA GLU A 85 -1.91 6.33 -19.43
C GLU A 85 -1.85 7.79 -19.88
N ARG A 86 -2.20 8.74 -19.01
CA ARG A 86 -2.10 10.19 -19.29
C ARG A 86 -0.67 10.65 -19.53
N ALA A 87 0.32 9.97 -18.97
CA ALA A 87 1.73 10.21 -19.24
C ALA A 87 2.22 9.51 -20.53
N GLY A 88 1.33 8.84 -21.26
CA GLY A 88 1.64 8.10 -22.49
C GLY A 88 2.24 6.73 -22.25
N LEU A 89 2.14 6.19 -21.03
CA LEU A 89 2.67 4.88 -20.67
C LEU A 89 1.57 3.82 -20.71
N GLN A 90 1.89 2.66 -21.27
CA GLN A 90 1.02 1.50 -21.24
C GLN A 90 1.46 0.58 -20.09
N PHE A 91 0.57 0.37 -19.13
CA PHE A 91 0.84 -0.54 -18.03
C PHE A 91 0.69 -2.00 -18.50
N SER A 92 1.78 -2.78 -18.43
CA SER A 92 1.80 -4.19 -18.82
C SER A 92 2.57 -5.08 -17.83
N ALA A 93 2.76 -4.61 -16.60
CA ALA A 93 3.45 -5.38 -15.57
C ALA A 93 2.54 -6.51 -15.04
N PRO A 94 3.14 -7.61 -14.53
CA PRO A 94 2.38 -8.66 -13.84
C PRO A 94 1.89 -8.21 -12.46
N GLU A 95 2.48 -7.16 -11.90
CA GLU A 95 2.14 -6.59 -10.59
C GLU A 95 0.96 -5.62 -10.68
N LEU A 96 0.39 -5.26 -9.52
CA LEU A 96 -0.61 -4.20 -9.43
C LEU A 96 0.01 -2.81 -9.63
N PRO A 97 -0.75 -1.83 -10.15
CA PRO A 97 -0.23 -0.50 -10.43
C PRO A 97 0.22 0.27 -9.19
N ASP A 98 -0.28 -0.10 -7.99
CA ASP A 98 0.08 0.51 -6.70
C ASP A 98 1.26 -0.16 -6.00
N HIS A 99 1.88 -1.17 -6.62
CA HIS A 99 3.10 -1.76 -6.09
C HIS A 99 4.25 -0.73 -6.14
N LEU A 100 4.90 -0.45 -5.01
CA LEU A 100 5.87 0.64 -4.90
C LEU A 100 6.97 0.63 -5.98
N PRO A 101 7.61 -0.50 -6.35
CA PRO A 101 8.53 -0.55 -7.47
C PRO A 101 7.94 -0.07 -8.81
N VAL A 102 6.68 -0.39 -9.11
CA VAL A 102 5.97 0.08 -10.31
C VAL A 102 5.77 1.60 -10.25
N VAL A 103 5.36 2.11 -9.09
CA VAL A 103 5.18 3.55 -8.84
C VAL A 103 6.49 4.30 -9.04
N LEU A 104 7.61 3.75 -8.57
CA LEU A 104 8.94 4.33 -8.72
C LEU A 104 9.44 4.26 -10.17
N GLU A 105 9.16 3.17 -10.88
CA GLU A 105 9.45 3.05 -12.31
C GLU A 105 8.72 4.14 -13.09
N PHE A 106 7.42 4.32 -12.84
CA PHE A 106 6.66 5.43 -13.41
C PHE A 106 7.30 6.78 -13.06
N ALA A 107 7.55 7.06 -11.78
CA ALA A 107 8.10 8.34 -11.34
C ALA A 107 9.46 8.65 -12.00
N SER A 108 10.31 7.63 -12.24
CA SER A 108 11.61 7.80 -12.90
C SER A 108 11.53 8.28 -14.35
N THR A 109 10.39 8.09 -15.00
CA THR A 109 10.15 8.56 -16.39
C THR A 109 9.58 9.98 -16.47
N GLN A 110 9.17 10.54 -15.33
CA GLN A 110 8.55 11.86 -15.28
C GLN A 110 9.60 12.96 -15.06
N PRO A 111 9.32 14.21 -15.47
CA PRO A 111 10.15 15.35 -15.09
C PRO A 111 10.29 15.43 -13.55
N PRO A 112 11.46 15.86 -13.02
CA PRO A 112 11.71 15.83 -11.58
C PRO A 112 10.63 16.49 -10.73
N GLU A 113 10.12 17.66 -11.13
CA GLU A 113 9.07 18.36 -10.40
C GLU A 113 7.75 17.56 -10.34
N VAL A 114 7.40 16.87 -11.44
CA VAL A 114 6.21 16.03 -11.52
C VAL A 114 6.40 14.77 -10.67
N ALA A 115 7.57 14.14 -10.74
CA ALA A 115 7.92 12.98 -9.93
C ALA A 115 7.86 13.30 -8.43
N CYS A 116 8.45 14.42 -7.99
CA CYS A 116 8.40 14.87 -6.60
C CYS A 116 6.95 15.12 -6.14
N GLY A 117 6.13 15.79 -6.96
CA GLY A 117 4.73 16.05 -6.66
C GLY A 117 3.92 14.75 -6.51
N PHE A 118 4.06 13.85 -7.48
CA PHE A 118 3.39 12.55 -7.49
C PHE A 118 3.76 11.68 -6.28
N LEU A 119 5.05 11.56 -5.95
CA LEU A 119 5.49 10.85 -4.75
C LEU A 119 5.02 11.56 -3.46
N GLY A 120 4.89 12.89 -3.49
CA GLY A 120 4.34 13.69 -2.42
C GLY A 120 2.88 13.37 -2.09
N GLU A 121 2.05 13.01 -3.07
CA GLU A 121 0.67 12.57 -2.84
C GLU A 121 0.61 11.27 -2.00
N MET A 122 1.64 10.43 -2.15
CA MET A 122 1.78 9.14 -1.44
C MET A 122 2.58 9.25 -0.14
N ALA A 123 3.06 10.45 0.23
CA ALA A 123 3.97 10.67 1.36
C ALA A 123 3.45 10.12 2.69
N HIS A 124 2.14 10.21 2.94
CA HIS A 124 1.55 9.71 4.17
C HIS A 124 1.66 8.18 4.28
N ILE A 125 1.43 7.46 3.18
CA ILE A 125 1.58 5.99 3.09
C ILE A 125 3.05 5.61 3.28
N LEU A 126 3.94 6.30 2.56
CA LEU A 126 5.38 6.09 2.66
C LEU A 126 5.92 6.36 4.08
N THR A 127 5.34 7.33 4.79
CA THR A 127 5.71 7.62 6.18
C THR A 127 5.28 6.50 7.13
N SER A 128 4.08 5.93 6.93
CA SER A 128 3.63 4.76 7.70
C SER A 128 4.53 3.56 7.46
N LEU A 129 4.83 3.25 6.19
CA LEU A 129 5.74 2.18 5.81
C LEU A 129 7.16 2.39 6.37
N PHE A 130 7.69 3.61 6.26
CA PHE A 130 8.99 3.98 6.84
C PHE A 130 9.01 3.71 8.35
N SER A 131 7.97 4.13 9.05
CA SER A 131 7.88 4.00 10.50
C SER A 131 7.77 2.54 10.94
N ALA A 132 7.02 1.71 10.20
CA ALA A 132 6.94 0.27 10.43
C ALA A 132 8.30 -0.42 10.23
N LEU A 133 9.03 -0.06 9.17
CA LEU A 133 10.37 -0.60 8.91
C LEU A 133 11.39 -0.17 9.98
N VAL A 134 11.31 1.08 10.46
CA VAL A 134 12.14 1.58 11.58
C VAL A 134 11.84 0.81 12.86
N ALA A 135 10.56 0.61 13.20
CA ALA A 135 10.16 -0.14 14.39
C ALA A 135 10.69 -1.59 14.37
N ARG A 136 10.78 -2.19 13.19
CA ARG A 136 11.34 -3.54 12.96
C ARG A 136 12.87 -3.57 12.88
N GLY A 137 13.54 -2.43 12.93
CA GLY A 137 15.00 -2.33 12.74
C GLY A 137 15.45 -2.76 11.34
N SER A 138 14.59 -2.64 10.33
CA SER A 138 14.87 -3.08 8.97
C SER A 138 15.73 -2.06 8.23
N PRO A 139 16.86 -2.47 7.60
CA PRO A 139 17.70 -1.55 6.85
C PRO A 139 17.00 -1.01 5.59
N TYR A 140 15.91 -1.66 5.14
CA TYR A 140 15.07 -1.15 4.05
C TYR A 140 14.36 0.16 4.38
N ALA A 141 14.27 0.55 5.65
CA ALA A 141 13.80 1.88 6.04
C ALA A 141 14.60 2.99 5.33
N SER A 142 15.88 2.76 5.05
CA SER A 142 16.72 3.71 4.30
C SER A 142 16.19 3.99 2.89
N VAL A 143 15.62 3.00 2.21
CA VAL A 143 15.04 3.16 0.88
C VAL A 143 13.81 4.06 0.94
N ILE A 144 12.89 3.78 1.86
CA ILE A 144 11.66 4.58 2.00
C ILE A 144 11.98 6.00 2.47
N GLY A 145 12.96 6.15 3.36
CA GLY A 145 13.45 7.46 3.79
C GLY A 145 14.03 8.28 2.63
N ALA A 146 14.75 7.64 1.69
CA ALA A 146 15.25 8.31 0.49
C ALA A 146 14.13 8.78 -0.43
N ILE A 147 13.09 7.96 -0.63
CA ILE A 147 11.91 8.32 -1.44
C ILE A 147 11.20 9.53 -0.82
N LEU A 148 11.01 9.54 0.51
CA LEU A 148 10.42 10.68 1.23
C LEU A 148 11.25 11.95 1.06
N GLU A 149 12.57 11.86 1.18
CA GLU A 149 13.47 13.01 0.98
C GLU A 149 13.40 13.55 -0.45
N ILE A 150 13.36 12.68 -1.46
CA ILE A 150 13.19 13.05 -2.88
C ILE A 150 11.83 13.74 -3.09
N ALA A 151 10.77 13.26 -2.44
CA ALA A 151 9.44 13.87 -2.47
C ALA A 151 9.35 15.19 -1.67
N GLY A 152 10.47 15.71 -1.16
CA GLY A 152 10.53 16.95 -0.37
C GLY A 152 10.00 16.81 1.05
N GLN A 153 9.81 15.59 1.54
CA GLN A 153 9.31 15.28 2.88
C GLN A 153 10.46 15.03 3.86
N GLN A 154 10.17 15.10 5.15
CA GLN A 154 11.10 14.66 6.19
C GLN A 154 10.88 13.18 6.49
N ALA A 155 11.92 12.37 6.32
CA ALA A 155 11.92 10.98 6.74
C ALA A 155 12.00 10.86 8.27
N GLN A 156 10.88 11.11 8.94
CA GLN A 156 10.74 11.03 10.38
C GLN A 156 9.76 9.91 10.74
N ALA A 157 10.18 9.01 11.62
CA ALA A 157 9.32 7.93 12.09
C ALA A 157 8.21 8.52 12.97
N VAL A 158 6.97 8.10 12.72
CA VAL A 158 5.79 8.42 13.51
C VAL A 158 5.33 7.18 14.27
N PRO A 159 4.62 7.33 15.40
CA PRO A 159 4.02 6.18 16.07
C PRO A 159 3.06 5.45 15.12
N VAL A 160 3.36 4.18 14.82
CA VAL A 160 2.47 3.31 14.03
C VAL A 160 1.58 2.55 15.01
N PRO A 161 0.26 2.49 14.79
CA PRO A 161 -0.60 1.59 15.55
C PRO A 161 -0.10 0.15 15.41
N GLU A 162 -0.06 -0.62 16.50
CA GLU A 162 0.30 -2.03 16.44
C GLU A 162 -0.72 -2.77 15.55
N GLU A 163 -0.22 -3.55 14.59
CA GLU A 163 -1.08 -4.46 13.85
C GLU A 163 -1.55 -5.58 14.78
N PRO A 164 -2.85 -5.91 14.80
CA PRO A 164 -3.33 -7.06 15.55
C PRO A 164 -2.63 -8.33 15.05
N GLU A 165 -2.40 -9.29 15.94
CA GLU A 165 -1.79 -10.56 15.53
C GLU A 165 -2.64 -11.22 14.45
N ILE A 166 -2.00 -12.02 13.60
CA ILE A 166 -2.68 -12.71 12.50
C ILE A 166 -3.91 -13.44 13.05
N ASP A 167 -3.78 -14.14 14.19
CA ASP A 167 -4.87 -14.85 14.88
C ASP A 167 -6.05 -13.93 15.25
N ASP A 168 -5.79 -12.73 15.78
CA ASP A 168 -6.81 -11.73 16.12
C ASP A 168 -7.51 -11.13 14.88
N SER A 169 -6.83 -11.13 13.72
CA SER A 169 -7.38 -10.62 12.46
C SER A 169 -8.23 -11.64 11.69
N TRP A 170 -8.08 -12.94 12.01
CA TRP A 170 -8.89 -14.04 11.46
C TRP A 170 -10.14 -14.34 12.29
N ASP A 171 -10.34 -13.65 13.41
CA ASP A 171 -11.59 -13.72 14.16
C ASP A 171 -12.73 -13.20 13.27
N GLU A 172 -13.52 -14.13 12.74
CA GLU A 172 -14.68 -13.80 11.93
C GLU A 172 -15.62 -12.92 12.76
N PRO A 173 -15.91 -11.68 12.33
CA PRO A 173 -16.93 -10.89 13.00
C PRO A 173 -18.23 -11.68 12.96
N VAL A 174 -18.90 -11.80 14.11
CA VAL A 174 -20.18 -12.52 14.24
C VAL A 174 -21.12 -12.10 13.11
N ALA A 175 -21.37 -13.03 12.18
CA ALA A 175 -22.07 -12.80 10.92
C ALA A 175 -23.48 -12.20 11.06
N PHE A 176 -24.01 -12.12 12.29
CA PHE A 176 -25.35 -11.68 12.62
C PHE A 176 -25.44 -10.74 13.84
N ASP A 177 -24.42 -9.95 14.20
CA ASP A 177 -24.64 -8.84 15.15
C ASP A 177 -25.16 -7.55 14.49
N GLY A 178 -26.23 -7.72 13.71
CA GLY A 178 -27.18 -6.67 13.40
C GLY A 178 -26.58 -5.41 12.78
N CYS A 179 -26.23 -5.48 11.50
CA CYS A 179 -26.26 -4.31 10.63
C CYS A 179 -27.61 -3.60 10.80
N SER A 180 -27.64 -2.46 11.51
CA SER A 180 -28.81 -1.58 11.55
C SER A 180 -28.93 -0.82 10.23
N THR A 181 -29.16 -1.56 9.14
CA THR A 181 -29.80 -1.01 7.96
C THR A 181 -31.30 -0.93 8.26
N ARG A 182 -31.95 0.16 7.85
CA ARG A 182 -33.42 0.29 7.98
C ARG A 182 -34.08 -0.91 7.31
N GLY A 183 -34.59 -1.85 8.11
CA GLY A 183 -35.37 -2.98 7.61
C GLY A 183 -35.03 -4.35 8.19
N GLN A 184 -33.97 -4.52 8.98
CA GLN A 184 -33.70 -5.80 9.65
C GLN A 184 -33.42 -5.58 11.14
N ALA A 185 -34.31 -6.12 11.99
CA ALA A 185 -34.21 -6.04 13.45
C ALA A 185 -33.80 -7.39 14.05
N LYS A 186 -33.18 -7.34 15.24
CA LYS A 186 -32.67 -8.51 15.97
C LYS A 186 -33.78 -9.53 16.30
N PRO A 187 -33.48 -10.84 16.37
CA PRO A 187 -34.44 -11.86 16.81
C PRO A 187 -34.97 -11.54 18.22
N GLY A 188 -36.30 -11.45 18.38
CA GLY A 188 -36.95 -11.21 19.67
C GLY A 188 -37.53 -9.81 19.89
N GLN A 189 -37.38 -8.87 18.95
CA GLN A 189 -38.10 -7.59 19.01
C GLN A 189 -39.51 -7.69 18.38
N PRO A 190 -40.58 -7.24 19.06
CA PRO A 190 -41.92 -7.22 18.50
C PRO A 190 -42.01 -6.22 17.33
N GLN A 191 -42.54 -6.67 16.20
CA GLN A 191 -42.65 -5.85 14.98
C GLN A 191 -44.09 -5.33 14.78
N PRO A 192 -44.30 -4.02 14.63
CA PRO A 192 -45.60 -3.47 14.24
C PRO A 192 -45.85 -3.75 12.75
N LEU A 193 -46.91 -4.50 12.44
CA LEU A 193 -47.36 -4.76 11.08
C LEU A 193 -48.06 -3.52 10.50
N HIS A 194 -47.49 -2.91 9.47
CA HIS A 194 -48.14 -1.88 8.68
C HIS A 194 -48.80 -2.50 7.44
N PHE A 195 -50.12 -2.65 7.48
CA PHE A 195 -50.89 -3.08 6.31
C PHE A 195 -51.10 -1.89 5.36
N VAL A 196 -50.67 -2.04 4.11
CA VAL A 196 -50.97 -1.09 3.02
C VAL A 196 -51.92 -1.76 2.04
N ARG A 197 -53.06 -1.12 1.74
CA ARG A 197 -53.98 -1.61 0.70
C ARG A 197 -53.31 -1.49 -0.67
N ASN A 198 -53.24 -2.61 -1.39
CA ASN A 198 -52.74 -2.65 -2.75
C ASN A 198 -53.75 -1.96 -3.70
N PRO A 199 -53.38 -0.87 -4.40
CA PRO A 199 -54.30 -0.14 -5.29
C PRO A 199 -54.57 -0.86 -6.62
N ARG A 200 -54.00 -2.05 -6.86
CA ARG A 200 -54.24 -2.89 -8.05
C ARG A 200 -54.98 -4.19 -7.73
N ALA A 201 -55.98 -4.16 -6.85
CA ALA A 201 -56.96 -5.24 -6.81
C ALA A 201 -57.94 -5.04 -7.98
N PRO A 202 -58.13 -6.03 -8.89
CA PRO A 202 -59.17 -5.93 -9.91
C PRO A 202 -60.54 -5.87 -9.22
N GLU A 203 -61.35 -4.88 -9.59
CA GLU A 203 -62.77 -4.83 -9.20
C GLU A 203 -63.43 -6.15 -9.63
N GLY A 204 -63.79 -6.96 -8.65
CA GLY A 204 -64.49 -8.20 -8.87
C GLY A 204 -65.83 -7.91 -9.53
N ALA A 205 -66.09 -8.63 -10.62
CA ALA A 205 -67.41 -8.78 -11.20
C ALA A 205 -68.43 -9.11 -10.10
N SER A 206 -69.52 -8.35 -10.05
CA SER A 206 -70.73 -8.73 -9.34
C SER A 206 -71.88 -8.79 -10.34
N LEU A 207 -72.63 -9.89 -10.20
CA LEU A 207 -73.78 -10.35 -10.97
C LEU A 207 -74.92 -9.33 -11.05
#